data_AF-A0A5E8H9C4-F1
#
_entry.id   AF-A0A5E8H9C4-F1
#
_cell.length_a   1.000
_cell.length_b   1.000
_cell.length_c   1.000
_cell.angle_alpha   90.00
_cell.angle_beta   90.00
_cell.angle_gamma   90.00
#
_symmetry.space_group_name_H-M   'P 1'
#
loop_
_entity.id
_entity.type
_entity.pdbx_description
1 polymer ?
#
loop_
_entity_poly.entity_id
_entity_poly.type
_entity_poly.pdbx_seq_one_letter_code
_entity_poly.pdbx_strand_id
1 'polypeptide(L)'
;MGFEVEPILTYDYLIKNILHPDDLHLIDAHAKKMMEEKNTEIYVLDFRVFHQNGNVHWFRVWETNFSFNIDGIPTEVLGVAQDITASKSIELQLKKQNELSEEIRRISKSGVWEWTIETNQMFWTPDLYYLLKVEPNYFKPSIQSLIAYFANGCKEKFVDSLVKAEKEQTPFDLELEILSFPNFWVRVQGKAIQSKTNGIVIIGSIEDIDDSRKKRIAL
;
A
#
# COMPACT_ATOMS: atom_id res chain seq x y z
N MET A 1 -26.10 -16.30 -1.97
CA MET A 1 -26.32 -16.11 -3.41
C MET A 1 -27.71 -15.52 -3.74
N GLY A 2 -28.77 -15.73 -2.94
CA GLY A 2 -30.07 -15.08 -3.18
C GLY A 2 -30.87 -15.66 -4.37
N PHE A 3 -30.31 -16.68 -5.01
CA PHE A 3 -31.01 -17.54 -5.94
C PHE A 3 -31.72 -18.64 -5.14
N GLU A 4 -32.99 -18.92 -5.46
CA GLU A 4 -33.68 -20.13 -4.98
C GLU A 4 -32.86 -21.36 -5.36
N VAL A 5 -32.73 -22.29 -4.42
CA VAL A 5 -31.91 -23.49 -4.58
C VAL A 5 -32.66 -24.48 -5.49
N GLU A 6 -32.51 -24.32 -6.81
CA GLU A 6 -32.44 -25.34 -7.89
C GLU A 6 -32.93 -24.81 -9.25
N PRO A 7 -32.45 -25.35 -10.39
CA PRO A 7 -31.56 -26.50 -10.57
C PRO A 7 -30.12 -26.08 -10.90
N ILE A 8 -29.19 -26.93 -10.48
CA ILE A 8 -27.78 -27.03 -10.90
C ILE A 8 -27.43 -26.02 -12.01
N LEU A 9 -26.77 -24.91 -11.64
CA LEU A 9 -26.17 -24.00 -12.62
C LEU A 9 -25.27 -24.85 -13.51
N THR A 10 -25.68 -25.09 -14.74
CA THR A 10 -24.81 -25.77 -15.69
C THR A 10 -23.60 -24.89 -15.95
N TYR A 11 -22.46 -25.51 -16.21
CA TYR A 11 -21.22 -24.81 -16.56
C TYR A 11 -21.46 -23.76 -17.67
N ASP A 12 -22.26 -24.13 -18.67
CA ASP A 12 -22.73 -23.27 -19.76
C ASP A 12 -23.50 -22.04 -19.27
N TYR A 13 -24.40 -22.21 -18.29
CA TYR A 13 -25.19 -21.11 -17.75
C TYR A 13 -24.33 -20.15 -16.93
N LEU A 14 -23.42 -20.69 -16.10
CA LEU A 14 -22.48 -19.90 -15.31
C LEU A 14 -21.64 -19.00 -16.23
N ILE A 15 -21.02 -19.58 -17.27
CA ILE A 15 -20.17 -18.86 -18.21
C ILE A 15 -20.95 -17.80 -18.99
N LYS A 16 -22.14 -18.14 -19.50
CA LYS A 16 -22.89 -17.25 -20.39
C LYS A 16 -23.57 -16.07 -19.68
N ASN A 17 -23.94 -16.22 -18.41
CA ASN A 17 -24.86 -15.29 -17.77
C ASN A 17 -24.32 -14.63 -16.50
N ILE A 18 -23.36 -15.24 -15.81
CA ILE A 18 -22.94 -14.79 -14.48
C ILE A 18 -21.44 -14.49 -14.42
N LEU A 19 -20.61 -15.24 -15.14
CA LEU A 19 -19.16 -15.02 -15.14
C LEU A 19 -18.80 -13.64 -15.71
N HIS A 20 -17.83 -12.98 -15.09
CA HIS A 20 -17.26 -11.75 -15.65
C HIS A 20 -16.52 -12.07 -16.96
N PRO A 21 -16.75 -11.35 -18.07
CA PRO A 21 -16.17 -11.66 -19.38
C PRO A 21 -14.65 -11.81 -19.38
N ASP A 22 -13.96 -10.94 -18.65
CA ASP A 22 -12.51 -10.98 -18.52
C ASP A 22 -11.99 -12.26 -17.88
N ASP A 23 -12.79 -13.01 -17.12
CA ASP A 23 -12.33 -14.20 -16.37
C ASP A 23 -12.59 -15.51 -17.14
N LEU A 24 -13.16 -15.44 -18.35
CA LEU A 24 -13.42 -16.62 -19.19
C LEU A 24 -12.15 -17.43 -19.45
N HIS A 25 -11.05 -16.75 -19.77
CA HIS A 25 -9.77 -17.39 -20.03
C HIS A 25 -9.21 -18.16 -18.82
N LEU A 26 -9.52 -17.71 -17.59
CA LEU A 26 -9.09 -18.38 -16.36
C LEU A 26 -9.85 -19.69 -16.16
N ILE A 27 -11.15 -19.66 -16.41
CA ILE A 27 -12.04 -20.81 -16.31
C ILE A 27 -11.65 -21.89 -17.33
N ASP A 28 -11.40 -21.49 -18.58
CA ASP A 28 -10.95 -22.42 -19.62
C ASP A 28 -9.58 -23.05 -19.29
N ALA A 29 -8.64 -22.24 -18.82
CA ALA A 29 -7.31 -22.71 -18.42
C ALA A 29 -7.39 -23.69 -17.24
N HIS A 30 -8.25 -23.40 -16.25
CA HIS A 30 -8.47 -24.23 -15.08
C HIS A 30 -9.11 -25.58 -15.45
N ALA A 31 -10.18 -25.56 -16.25
CA ALA A 31 -10.84 -26.78 -16.73
C ALA A 31 -9.88 -27.65 -17.55
N LYS A 32 -9.10 -27.04 -18.46
CA LYS A 32 -8.09 -27.74 -19.24
C LYS A 32 -7.05 -28.41 -18.34
N LYS A 33 -6.53 -27.67 -17.34
CA LYS A 33 -5.54 -28.19 -16.39
C LYS A 33 -6.06 -29.43 -15.65
N MET A 34 -7.28 -29.37 -15.11
CA MET A 34 -7.88 -30.50 -14.40
C MET A 34 -8.07 -31.74 -15.28
N MET A 35 -8.39 -31.55 -16.57
CA MET A 35 -8.55 -32.62 -17.55
C MET A 35 -7.22 -33.25 -17.99
N GLU A 36 -6.15 -32.47 -18.06
CA GLU A 36 -4.82 -32.93 -18.51
C GLU A 36 -4.05 -33.66 -17.40
N GLU A 37 -4.10 -33.15 -16.16
CA GLU A 37 -3.32 -33.69 -15.05
C GLU A 37 -3.92 -34.97 -14.46
N LYS A 38 -5.21 -35.22 -14.68
CA LYS A 38 -5.92 -36.47 -14.37
C LYS A 38 -5.63 -37.02 -12.95
N ASN A 39 -5.46 -36.13 -11.99
CA ASN A 39 -5.18 -36.47 -10.59
C ASN A 39 -6.32 -35.97 -9.69
N THR A 40 -6.24 -36.30 -8.39
CA THR A 40 -7.20 -35.89 -7.37
C THR A 40 -6.64 -34.77 -6.48
N GLU A 41 -5.73 -33.94 -6.99
CA GLU A 41 -5.25 -32.77 -6.26
C GLU A 41 -6.36 -31.71 -6.14
N ILE A 42 -6.16 -30.77 -5.21
CA ILE A 42 -7.07 -29.66 -5.01
C ILE A 42 -6.61 -28.49 -5.89
N TYR A 43 -7.47 -28.10 -6.80
CA TYR A 43 -7.30 -26.95 -7.68
C TYR A 43 -8.03 -25.76 -7.08
N VAL A 44 -7.40 -24.59 -7.14
CA VAL A 44 -7.97 -23.36 -6.57
C VAL A 44 -8.06 -22.30 -7.67
N LEU A 45 -9.23 -21.68 -7.78
CA LEU A 45 -9.46 -20.61 -8.73
C LEU A 45 -10.25 -19.48 -8.07
N ASP A 46 -9.79 -18.25 -8.28
CA ASP A 46 -10.52 -17.04 -7.95
C ASP A 46 -11.10 -16.45 -9.24
N PHE A 47 -12.39 -16.16 -9.27
CA PHE A 47 -13.05 -15.52 -10.41
C PHE A 47 -14.19 -14.61 -9.97
N ARG A 48 -14.56 -13.69 -10.87
CA ARG A 48 -15.62 -12.72 -10.67
C ARG A 48 -16.93 -13.19 -11.29
N VAL A 49 -18.01 -12.91 -10.58
CA VAL A 49 -19.38 -13.14 -11.05
C VAL A 49 -20.22 -11.88 -10.86
N PHE A 50 -21.19 -11.66 -11.75
CA PHE A 50 -22.22 -10.66 -11.58
C PHE A 50 -23.32 -11.19 -10.65
N HIS A 51 -23.51 -10.52 -9.53
CA HIS A 51 -24.65 -10.76 -8.66
C HIS A 51 -25.92 -10.14 -9.26
N GLN A 52 -27.11 -10.63 -8.86
CA GLN A 52 -28.40 -10.18 -9.40
C GLN A 52 -28.64 -8.66 -9.27
N ASN A 53 -28.00 -8.02 -8.31
CA ASN A 53 -28.08 -6.58 -8.07
C ASN A 53 -27.13 -5.77 -8.97
N GLY A 54 -26.41 -6.41 -9.90
CA GLY A 54 -25.46 -5.79 -10.83
C GLY A 54 -24.05 -5.61 -10.25
N ASN A 55 -23.81 -5.94 -8.98
CA ASN A 55 -22.48 -5.83 -8.38
C ASN A 55 -21.61 -7.04 -8.74
N VAL A 56 -20.29 -6.82 -8.80
CA VAL A 56 -19.31 -7.89 -8.98
C VAL A 56 -18.99 -8.52 -7.63
N HIS A 57 -19.11 -9.85 -7.56
CA HIS A 57 -18.67 -10.65 -6.44
C HIS A 57 -17.46 -11.49 -6.85
N TRP A 58 -16.52 -11.66 -5.93
CA TRP A 58 -15.40 -12.57 -6.10
C TRP A 58 -15.71 -13.89 -5.42
N PHE A 59 -15.53 -14.99 -6.15
CA PHE A 59 -15.61 -16.34 -5.61
C PHE A 59 -14.26 -17.02 -5.70
N ARG A 60 -13.91 -17.75 -4.64
CA ARG A 60 -12.86 -18.74 -4.64
C ARG A 60 -13.50 -20.12 -4.69
N VAL A 61 -13.08 -20.94 -5.64
CA VAL A 61 -13.46 -22.35 -5.69
C VAL A 61 -12.26 -23.21 -5.37
N TRP A 62 -12.51 -24.27 -4.60
CA TRP A 62 -11.59 -25.40 -4.44
C TRP A 62 -12.26 -26.61 -5.07
N GLU A 63 -11.59 -27.24 -6.02
CA GLU A 63 -12.16 -28.30 -6.83
C GLU A 63 -11.20 -29.49 -6.93
N THR A 64 -11.73 -30.69 -7.10
CA THR A 64 -10.93 -31.89 -7.34
C THR A 64 -11.68 -32.85 -8.27
N ASN A 65 -10.93 -33.58 -9.11
CA ASN A 65 -11.50 -34.67 -9.89
C ASN A 65 -11.88 -35.81 -8.94
N PHE A 66 -13.16 -36.11 -8.82
CA PHE A 66 -13.69 -37.07 -7.84
C PHE A 66 -13.74 -38.48 -8.40
N SER A 67 -14.16 -38.63 -9.66
CA SER A 67 -14.25 -39.94 -10.33
C SER A 67 -13.76 -39.86 -11.77
N PHE A 68 -13.38 -41.01 -12.32
CA PHE A 68 -12.82 -41.16 -13.65
C PHE A 68 -13.48 -42.33 -14.39
N ASN A 69 -13.58 -42.23 -15.71
CA ASN A 69 -13.99 -43.36 -16.56
C ASN A 69 -12.84 -44.36 -16.78
N ILE A 70 -13.11 -45.42 -17.56
CA ILE A 70 -12.13 -46.48 -17.89
C ILE A 70 -10.90 -45.97 -18.65
N ASP A 71 -11.01 -44.84 -19.34
CA ASP A 71 -9.92 -44.18 -20.09
C ASP A 71 -9.14 -43.18 -19.22
N GLY A 72 -9.43 -43.13 -17.92
CA GLY A 72 -8.83 -42.21 -16.96
C GLY A 72 -9.21 -40.75 -17.18
N ILE A 73 -10.35 -40.48 -17.81
CA ILE A 73 -10.88 -39.12 -18.02
C ILE A 73 -11.77 -38.77 -16.82
N PRO A 74 -11.60 -37.59 -16.19
CA PRO A 74 -12.48 -37.14 -15.11
C PRO A 74 -13.94 -37.13 -15.55
N THR A 75 -14.82 -37.74 -14.75
CA THR A 75 -16.28 -37.78 -14.99
C THR A 75 -17.06 -36.93 -14.00
N GLU A 76 -16.54 -36.73 -12.79
CA GLU A 76 -17.16 -35.90 -11.76
C GLU A 76 -16.11 -35.01 -11.10
N VAL A 77 -16.49 -33.76 -10.83
CA VAL A 77 -15.68 -32.80 -10.10
C VAL A 77 -16.44 -32.42 -8.83
N LEU A 78 -15.78 -32.50 -7.69
CA LEU A 78 -16.32 -32.00 -6.43
C LEU A 78 -15.69 -30.66 -6.11
N GLY A 79 -16.53 -29.66 -5.84
CA GLY A 79 -16.10 -28.30 -5.57
C GLY A 79 -16.79 -27.65 -4.39
N VAL A 80 -16.09 -26.75 -3.71
CA VAL A 80 -16.69 -25.80 -2.75
C VAL A 80 -16.38 -24.38 -3.18
N ALA A 81 -17.39 -23.52 -3.14
CA ALA A 81 -17.27 -22.12 -3.51
C ALA A 81 -17.42 -21.23 -2.26
N GLN A 82 -16.50 -20.29 -2.07
CA GLN A 82 -16.57 -19.26 -1.05
C GLN A 82 -16.64 -17.88 -1.70
N ASP A 83 -17.60 -17.07 -1.24
CA ASP A 83 -17.61 -15.64 -1.57
C ASP A 83 -16.47 -14.95 -0.79
N ILE A 84 -15.50 -14.42 -1.52
CA ILE A 84 -14.33 -13.70 -1.00
C ILE A 84 -14.38 -12.20 -1.33
N THR A 85 -15.55 -11.68 -1.71
CA THR A 85 -15.75 -10.29 -2.15
C THR A 85 -15.28 -9.28 -1.11
N ALA A 86 -15.62 -9.50 0.17
CA ALA A 86 -15.20 -8.62 1.26
C ALA A 86 -13.67 -8.54 1.40
N SER A 87 -13.00 -9.70 1.40
CA SER A 87 -11.55 -9.79 1.50
C SER A 87 -10.86 -9.16 0.30
N LYS A 88 -11.34 -9.45 -0.92
CA LYS A 88 -10.81 -8.87 -2.16
C LYS A 88 -11.01 -7.36 -2.22
N SER A 89 -12.15 -6.85 -1.76
CA SER A 89 -12.39 -5.40 -1.68
C SER A 89 -11.38 -4.72 -0.76
N ILE A 90 -11.09 -5.31 0.40
CA ILE A 90 -10.09 -4.77 1.34
C ILE A 90 -8.69 -4.81 0.71
N GLU A 91 -8.31 -5.94 0.10
CA GLU A 91 -7.02 -6.10 -0.59
C GLU A 91 -6.82 -5.05 -1.68
N LEU A 92 -7.83 -4.86 -2.54
CA LEU A 92 -7.79 -3.89 -3.64
C LEU A 92 -7.78 -2.44 -3.13
N GLN A 93 -8.52 -2.14 -2.06
CA GLN A 93 -8.48 -0.82 -1.43
C GLN A 93 -7.11 -0.52 -0.83
N LEU A 94 -6.50 -1.47 -0.12
CA LEU A 94 -5.16 -1.33 0.43
C LEU A 94 -4.13 -1.13 -0.68
N LYS A 95 -4.19 -1.94 -1.74
CA LYS A 95 -3.32 -1.80 -2.90
C LYS A 95 -3.44 -0.41 -3.53
N LYS A 96 -4.67 0.06 -3.77
CA LYS A 96 -4.93 1.39 -4.33
C LYS A 96 -4.43 2.51 -3.41
N GLN A 97 -4.61 2.39 -2.10
CA GLN A 97 -4.10 3.39 -1.15
C GLN A 97 -2.57 3.42 -1.13
N ASN A 98 -1.91 2.27 -1.20
CA ASN A 98 -0.46 2.19 -1.27
C ASN A 98 0.07 2.82 -2.56
N GLU A 99 -0.51 2.46 -3.71
CA GLU A 99 -0.14 3.05 -5.01
C GLU A 99 -0.32 4.57 -5.01
N LEU A 100 -1.46 5.06 -4.52
CA LEU A 100 -1.72 6.49 -4.41
C LEU A 100 -0.74 7.18 -3.44
N SER A 101 -0.42 6.55 -2.31
CA SER A 101 0.52 7.11 -1.34
C SER A 101 1.94 7.22 -1.92
N GLU A 102 2.40 6.21 -2.66
CA GLU A 102 3.67 6.25 -3.37
C GLU A 102 3.69 7.34 -4.44
N GLU A 103 2.59 7.52 -5.18
CA GLU A 103 2.50 8.55 -6.21
C GLU A 103 2.45 9.96 -5.60
N ILE A 104 1.70 10.17 -4.52
CA ILE A 104 1.70 11.42 -3.76
C ILE A 104 3.12 11.75 -3.27
N ARG A 105 3.84 10.79 -2.68
CA ARG A 105 5.23 10.98 -2.21
C ARG A 105 6.16 11.41 -3.33
N ARG A 106 6.03 10.81 -4.52
CA ARG A 106 6.83 11.19 -5.71
C ARG A 106 6.50 12.61 -6.19
N ILE A 107 5.22 12.98 -6.19
CA ILE A 107 4.77 14.31 -6.66
C ILE A 107 5.18 15.41 -5.67
N SER A 108 5.01 15.20 -4.37
CA SER A 108 5.31 16.21 -3.34
C SER A 108 6.80 16.45 -3.13
N LYS A 109 7.68 15.57 -3.65
CA LYS A 109 9.13 15.58 -3.34
C LYS A 109 9.38 15.68 -1.84
N SER A 110 8.52 15.05 -1.02
CA SER A 110 8.59 15.17 0.42
C SER A 110 9.26 13.95 1.04
N GLY A 111 10.32 14.18 1.80
CA GLY A 111 10.95 13.15 2.62
C GLY A 111 10.30 13.07 3.99
N VAL A 112 9.92 11.87 4.43
CA VAL A 112 9.44 11.60 5.78
C VAL A 112 10.59 11.09 6.66
N TRP A 113 10.57 11.49 7.92
CA TRP A 113 11.46 11.01 8.96
C TRP A 113 10.70 10.67 10.24
N GLU A 114 11.29 9.75 11.00
CA GLU A 114 10.83 9.33 12.32
C GLU A 114 12.03 9.32 13.27
N TRP A 115 11.85 9.84 14.47
CA TRP A 115 12.84 9.82 15.53
C TRP A 115 12.21 9.28 16.82
N THR A 116 12.70 8.12 17.27
CA THR A 116 12.34 7.53 18.57
C THR A 116 13.27 8.12 19.63
N ILE A 117 12.70 8.82 20.62
CA ILE A 117 13.48 9.59 21.59
C ILE A 117 14.27 8.66 22.52
N GLU A 118 13.63 7.60 23.02
CA GLU A 118 14.17 6.70 24.02
C GLU A 118 15.39 5.91 23.52
N THR A 119 15.34 5.46 22.28
CA THR A 119 16.44 4.69 21.65
C THR A 119 17.40 5.58 20.86
N ASN A 120 17.05 6.86 20.68
CA ASN A 120 17.70 7.79 19.78
C ASN A 120 17.89 7.22 18.36
N GLN A 121 16.97 6.37 17.92
CA GLN A 121 16.97 5.82 16.58
C GLN A 121 16.20 6.73 15.64
N MET A 122 16.75 6.94 14.45
CA MET A 122 16.12 7.73 13.41
C MET A 122 15.92 6.88 12.16
N PHE A 123 14.77 7.03 11.54
CA PHE A 123 14.43 6.42 10.27
C PHE A 123 14.11 7.52 9.27
N TRP A 124 14.68 7.43 8.08
CA TRP A 124 14.38 8.31 6.96
C TRP A 124 13.82 7.47 5.81
N THR A 125 12.81 8.00 5.15
CA THR A 125 12.34 7.44 3.88
C THR A 125 13.36 7.66 2.75
N PRO A 126 13.36 6.80 1.71
CA PRO A 126 14.24 6.98 0.54
C PRO A 126 14.19 8.37 -0.08
N ASP A 127 13.01 8.99 -0.12
CA ASP A 127 12.83 10.34 -0.69
C ASP A 127 13.59 11.41 0.11
N LEU A 128 13.73 11.25 1.43
CA LEU A 128 14.49 12.21 2.23
C LEU A 128 16.00 12.13 1.95
N TYR A 129 16.52 10.91 1.75
CA TYR A 129 17.90 10.72 1.29
C TYR A 129 18.12 11.37 -0.08
N TYR A 130 17.18 11.18 -1.01
CA TYR A 130 17.24 11.79 -2.34
C TYR A 130 17.17 13.32 -2.27
N LEU A 131 16.24 13.87 -1.49
CA LEU A 131 16.06 15.31 -1.28
C LEU A 131 17.34 15.97 -0.74
N LEU A 132 17.97 15.36 0.27
CA LEU A 132 19.19 15.86 0.90
C LEU A 132 20.47 15.45 0.16
N LYS A 133 20.34 14.69 -0.94
CA LYS A 133 21.45 14.20 -1.78
C LYS A 133 22.48 13.36 -0.99
N VAL A 134 21.98 12.42 -0.20
CA VAL A 134 22.79 11.56 0.68
C VAL A 134 22.62 10.09 0.31
N GLU A 135 23.73 9.36 0.26
CA GLU A 135 23.71 7.92 0.00
C GLU A 135 23.39 7.11 1.27
N PRO A 136 22.30 6.32 1.29
CA PRO A 136 21.86 5.60 2.49
C PRO A 136 22.86 4.54 2.98
N ASN A 137 23.70 4.00 2.09
CA ASN A 137 24.68 2.97 2.44
C ASN A 137 25.86 3.50 3.27
N TYR A 138 26.11 4.81 3.24
CA TYR A 138 27.25 5.45 3.88
C TYR A 138 26.85 6.48 4.94
N PHE A 139 25.55 6.60 5.21
CA PHE A 139 25.02 7.61 6.12
C PHE A 139 24.05 6.97 7.12
N LYS A 140 24.32 7.19 8.40
CA LYS A 140 23.41 6.80 9.47
C LYS A 140 22.63 8.03 9.95
N PRO A 141 21.31 8.09 9.74
CA PRO A 141 20.52 9.24 10.18
C PRO A 141 20.50 9.33 11.70
N SER A 142 20.59 10.55 12.18
CA SER A 142 20.42 10.97 13.57
C SER A 142 19.81 12.36 13.60
N ILE A 143 19.18 12.74 14.72
CA ILE A 143 18.59 14.06 14.83
C ILE A 143 19.65 15.17 14.68
N GLN A 144 20.87 14.94 15.18
CA GLN A 144 21.99 15.86 14.99
C GLN A 144 22.38 16.01 13.52
N SER A 145 22.42 14.90 12.76
CA SER A 145 22.71 14.94 11.33
C SER A 145 21.62 15.69 10.55
N LEU A 146 20.34 15.55 10.93
CA LEU A 146 19.26 16.33 10.30
C LEU A 146 19.42 17.82 10.59
N ILE A 147 19.63 18.19 11.85
CA ILE A 147 19.82 19.59 12.28
C ILE A 147 20.99 20.25 11.52
N ALA A 148 22.04 19.48 11.22
CA ALA A 148 23.22 19.99 10.51
C ALA A 148 22.92 20.52 9.11
N TYR A 149 21.87 20.03 8.44
CA TYR A 149 21.47 20.51 7.11
C TYR A 149 20.80 21.88 7.14
N PHE A 150 20.26 22.36 8.25
CA PHE A 150 19.63 23.68 8.27
C PHE A 150 20.64 24.83 8.35
N ALA A 151 20.32 25.96 7.72
CA ALA A 151 21.14 27.16 7.78
C ALA A 151 21.29 27.71 9.21
N ASN A 152 22.32 28.53 9.43
CA ASN A 152 22.54 29.17 10.73
C ASN A 152 21.33 30.07 11.08
N GLY A 153 20.82 29.96 12.32
CA GLY A 153 19.57 30.60 12.75
C GLY A 153 18.29 29.79 12.49
N CYS A 154 18.30 28.83 11.56
CA CYS A 154 17.19 27.87 11.38
C CYS A 154 17.29 26.70 12.36
N LYS A 155 18.52 26.32 12.76
CA LYS A 155 18.78 25.21 13.70
C LYS A 155 18.08 25.39 15.04
N GLU A 156 18.22 26.56 15.66
CA GLU A 156 17.62 26.87 16.97
C GLU A 156 16.10 26.79 16.92
N LYS A 157 15.48 27.40 15.90
CA LYS A 157 14.03 27.32 15.68
C LYS A 157 13.53 25.88 15.56
N PHE A 158 14.26 25.04 14.83
CA PHE A 158 13.90 23.63 14.68
C PHE A 158 14.06 22.87 16.00
N VAL A 159 15.18 23.05 16.71
CA VAL A 159 15.41 22.40 18.01
C VAL A 159 14.35 22.80 19.04
N ASP A 160 14.00 24.08 19.13
CA ASP A 160 12.95 24.58 20.02
C ASP A 160 11.60 23.93 19.69
N SER A 161 11.30 23.75 18.41
CA SER A 161 10.07 23.10 17.96
C SER A 161 10.01 21.62 18.33
N LEU A 162 11.14 20.91 18.31
CA LEU A 162 11.24 19.52 18.76
C LEU A 162 11.01 19.41 20.27
N VAL A 163 11.60 20.31 21.06
CA VAL A 163 11.41 20.33 22.52
C VAL A 163 9.95 20.59 22.88
N LYS A 164 9.29 21.53 22.19
CA LYS A 164 7.86 21.80 22.37
C LYS A 164 7.01 20.61 21.93
N ALA A 165 7.35 19.95 20.83
CA ALA A 165 6.64 18.76 20.38
C ALA A 165 6.73 17.63 21.42
N GLU A 166 7.92 17.37 21.96
CA GLU A 166 8.13 16.37 23.00
C GLU A 166 7.36 16.69 24.29
N LYS A 167 7.56 17.89 24.84
CA LYS A 167 7.06 18.23 26.19
C LYS A 167 5.61 18.69 26.22
N GLU A 168 5.18 19.40 25.19
CA GLU A 168 3.87 20.07 25.14
C GLU A 168 2.92 19.40 24.15
N GLN A 169 3.39 18.39 23.39
CA GLN A 169 2.63 17.75 22.31
C GLN A 169 2.17 18.74 21.23
N THR A 170 2.90 19.85 21.09
CA THR A 170 2.62 20.89 20.11
C THR A 170 3.19 20.51 18.75
N PRO A 171 2.37 20.33 17.69
CA PRO A 171 2.88 20.12 16.35
C PRO A 171 3.59 21.37 15.83
N PHE A 172 4.53 21.20 14.92
CA PHE A 172 5.26 22.29 14.29
C PHE A 172 5.11 22.29 12.77
N ASP A 173 5.20 23.49 12.20
CA ASP A 173 5.16 23.76 10.77
C ASP A 173 6.05 24.98 10.50
N LEU A 174 7.20 24.74 9.89
CA LEU A 174 8.26 25.73 9.74
C LEU A 174 8.74 25.78 8.30
N GLU A 175 9.03 26.98 7.78
CA GLU A 175 9.81 27.14 6.56
C GLU A 175 11.26 27.44 6.93
N LEU A 176 12.17 26.51 6.60
CA LEU A 176 13.59 26.57 6.96
C LEU A 176 14.45 26.47 5.70
N GLU A 177 15.63 27.07 5.74
CA GLU A 177 16.59 26.99 4.64
C GLU A 177 17.54 25.80 4.87
N ILE A 178 17.74 24.98 3.85
CA ILE A 178 18.71 23.88 3.83
C ILE A 178 20.02 24.37 3.21
N LEU A 179 21.13 24.06 3.89
CA LEU A 179 22.50 24.22 3.41
C LEU A 179 22.75 23.20 2.30
N SER A 180 22.85 23.70 1.08
CA SER A 180 23.20 22.93 -0.12
C SER A 180 23.90 23.85 -1.13
N PHE A 181 24.20 23.36 -2.32
CA PHE A 181 24.80 24.15 -3.39
C PHE A 181 23.95 24.05 -4.66
N PRO A 182 23.02 25.01 -4.91
CA PRO A 182 22.66 26.16 -4.05
C PRO A 182 21.79 25.75 -2.84
N ASN A 183 21.71 26.61 -1.81
CA ASN A 183 20.71 26.48 -0.75
C ASN A 183 19.30 26.54 -1.33
N PHE A 184 18.35 25.91 -0.64
CA PHE A 184 16.94 25.92 -1.02
C PHE A 184 16.04 25.91 0.23
N TRP A 185 14.80 26.38 0.06
CA TRP A 185 13.82 26.43 1.13
C TRP A 185 13.00 25.15 1.22
N VAL A 186 12.82 24.67 2.44
CA VAL A 186 11.96 23.53 2.74
C VAL A 186 10.89 23.90 3.75
N ARG A 187 9.73 23.24 3.65
CA ARG A 187 8.73 23.20 4.71
C ARG A 187 8.96 21.95 5.55
N VAL A 188 9.09 22.13 6.86
CA VAL A 188 9.29 21.05 7.83
C VAL A 188 8.08 21.01 8.74
N GLN A 189 7.37 19.90 8.71
CA GLN A 189 6.20 19.68 9.55
C GLN A 189 6.40 18.44 10.42
N GLY A 190 5.84 18.43 11.61
CA GLY A 190 5.94 17.24 12.46
C GLY A 190 5.17 17.35 13.76
N LYS A 191 5.06 16.21 14.44
CA LYS A 191 4.39 16.07 15.73
C LYS A 191 4.98 14.92 16.52
N ALA A 192 4.88 15.03 17.85
CA ALA A 192 5.11 13.88 18.73
C ALA A 192 3.86 12.99 18.76
N ILE A 193 4.08 11.68 18.86
CA ILE A 193 3.06 10.66 19.06
C ILE A 193 3.54 9.67 20.11
N GLN A 194 2.61 9.14 20.91
CA GLN A 194 2.90 8.06 21.84
C GLN A 194 2.84 6.71 21.11
N SER A 195 3.98 6.05 20.97
CA SER A 195 4.07 4.66 20.51
C SER A 195 3.76 3.69 21.65
N LYS A 196 3.04 2.61 21.34
CA LYS A 196 2.74 1.54 22.30
C LYS A 196 3.99 0.74 22.71
N THR A 197 5.01 0.71 21.86
CA THR A 197 6.21 -0.12 22.04
C THR A 197 7.47 0.71 22.28
N ASN A 198 7.55 1.89 21.67
CA ASN A 198 8.80 2.65 21.56
C ASN A 198 8.80 3.96 22.35
N GLY A 199 7.78 4.23 23.17
CA GLY A 199 7.69 5.50 23.90
C GLY A 199 7.31 6.68 23.01
N ILE A 200 7.90 7.85 23.21
CA ILE A 200 7.61 9.05 22.43
C ILE A 200 8.37 9.00 21.10
N VAL A 201 7.62 9.12 20.01
CA VAL A 201 8.16 9.16 18.65
C VAL A 201 7.78 10.49 18.03
N ILE A 202 8.76 11.19 17.47
CA ILE A 202 8.51 12.38 16.65
C ILE A 202 8.54 11.97 15.18
N ILE A 203 7.42 12.18 14.49
CA ILE A 203 7.31 11.98 13.04
C ILE A 203 7.24 13.33 12.36
N GLY A 204 7.87 13.45 11.19
CA GLY A 204 7.83 14.67 10.41
C GLY A 204 8.08 14.46 8.93
N SER A 205 7.80 15.51 8.16
CA SER A 205 8.05 15.61 6.73
C SER A 205 8.92 16.82 6.42
N ILE A 206 9.68 16.74 5.33
CA ILE A 206 10.45 17.82 4.74
C ILE A 206 10.08 17.87 3.26
N GLU A 207 9.53 18.99 2.84
CA GLU A 207 9.08 19.25 1.47
C GLU A 207 9.91 20.39 0.87
N ASP A 208 10.39 20.21 -0.37
CA ASP A 208 10.99 21.31 -1.14
C ASP A 208 9.91 22.31 -1.57
N ILE A 209 10.04 23.56 -1.13
CA ILE A 209 9.08 24.63 -1.41
C ILE A 209 9.67 25.77 -2.24
N ASP A 210 10.84 25.60 -2.84
CA ASP A 210 11.57 26.69 -3.48
C ASP A 210 10.75 27.32 -4.63
N ASP A 211 10.09 26.48 -5.44
CA ASP A 211 9.19 26.92 -6.53
C ASP A 211 7.92 27.59 -6.01
N SER A 212 7.26 26.98 -5.02
CA SER A 212 6.03 27.48 -4.41
C SER A 212 6.26 28.82 -3.70
N ARG A 213 7.40 28.96 -3.03
CA ARG A 213 7.81 30.17 -2.32
C ARG A 213 8.12 31.32 -3.28
N LYS A 214 8.82 31.06 -4.39
CA LYS A 214 9.07 32.08 -5.43
C LYS A 214 7.77 32.63 -6.01
N LYS A 215 6.78 31.77 -6.28
CA LYS A 215 5.45 32.19 -6.75
C LYS A 215 4.72 33.09 -5.74
N ARG A 216 4.83 32.80 -4.44
CA ARG A 216 4.17 33.58 -3.37
C ARG A 216 4.81 34.96 -3.15
N ILE A 217 6.12 35.10 -3.35
CA ILE A 217 6.83 36.37 -3.17
C ILE A 217 6.69 37.29 -4.40
N ALA A 218 6.41 36.71 -5.58
CA ALA A 218 6.20 37.45 -6.82
C ALA A 218 4.79 38.05 -6.97
N LEU A 219 3.87 37.76 -6.04
CA LEU A 219 2.49 38.24 -6.00
C LEU A 219 2.34 39.36 -4.97
#